data_AF-A0A5B0IND6-F1
#
_entry.id   AF-A0A5B0IND6-F1
#
_cell.length_a   1.000
_cell.length_b   1.000
_cell.length_c   1.000
_cell.angle_alpha   90.00
_cell.angle_beta   90.00
_cell.angle_gamma   90.00
#
_symmetry.space_group_name_H-M   'P 1'
#
loop_
_entity.id
_entity.type
_entity.pdbx_description
1 polymer ?
#
loop_
_entity_poly.entity_id
_entity_poly.type
_entity_poly.pdbx_seq_one_letter_code
_entity_poly.pdbx_strand_id
1 'polypeptide(L)'
;MVTPGGCMSAQVYFFNAGRYVRYDVLNDAVDAGYPLSTGDQWPGMRQTGFDTGLDSALDLGGGSVYFLKASKYVRYDIVADTVPEGYPRDIGDNWPGMREAGFASGIDAAVNWGDGKAYVFKGSKYVRYDIAEDKVDDGYPLDIGDNWPGLRAAGFADGLDTAVNWGNGKIFFFKGSRYVRYDMTDDRVDDGYPLDIGTHWPGMSAAGFGSGMTVATPLIGVGRPTPLTGDLSEEFFRLIRQAGTALRCHPAKLLIVLNSESGVRANALHPSGVAAGINQFVDATLRGLGWTRGCAAFAQLDAAAQVPYVQRYFTPHIHLDLDSIGRIYQLNFLPATARPGQGAETVLAQHGGVNGQAYDDNKILDSDADGTITIGDLEIVALRQRNKPRWKEIESRL
;
A
#
# COMPACT_ATOMS: atom_id res chain seq x y z
N MET A 1 -0.81 -0.90 41.14
CA MET A 1 -1.28 -1.87 40.12
C MET A 1 -1.19 -1.17 38.78
N VAL A 2 -0.13 -1.46 38.03
CA VAL A 2 0.06 -1.00 36.65
C VAL A 2 -0.46 -2.13 35.78
N THR A 3 -1.40 -1.86 34.88
CA THR A 3 -1.85 -2.81 33.85
C THR A 3 -0.70 -3.08 32.87
N PRO A 4 -0.21 -4.33 32.72
CA PRO A 4 0.63 -4.72 31.60
C PRO A 4 -0.26 -5.20 30.47
N GLY A 5 -0.25 -4.50 29.35
CA GLY A 5 -1.06 -4.85 28.19
C GLY A 5 -1.32 -3.64 27.31
N GLY A 6 -0.29 -3.16 26.62
CA GLY A 6 -0.52 -2.37 25.42
C GLY A 6 -1.33 -3.26 24.46
N CYS A 7 -2.59 -2.91 24.23
CA CYS A 7 -3.44 -3.63 23.29
C CYS A 7 -2.72 -3.67 21.93
N MET A 8 -2.45 -4.86 21.39
CA MET A 8 -1.93 -4.98 20.03
C MET A 8 -2.87 -4.26 19.06
N SER A 9 -2.33 -3.72 17.97
CA SER A 9 -3.19 -3.35 16.85
C SER A 9 -3.87 -4.62 16.32
N ALA A 10 -5.08 -4.47 15.76
CA ALA A 10 -5.81 -5.60 15.16
C ALA A 10 -5.11 -6.18 13.91
N GLN A 11 -3.92 -5.69 13.57
CA GLN A 11 -3.22 -5.94 12.32
C GLN A 11 -1.74 -6.22 12.56
N VAL A 12 -1.19 -7.23 11.87
CA VAL A 12 0.26 -7.46 11.80
C VAL A 12 0.70 -7.29 10.36
N TYR A 13 1.82 -6.60 10.17
CA TYR A 13 2.39 -6.31 8.86
C TYR A 13 3.59 -7.22 8.64
N PHE A 14 3.56 -8.01 7.56
CA PHE A 14 4.67 -8.88 7.16
C PHE A 14 5.29 -8.34 5.88
N PHE A 15 6.63 -8.23 5.82
CA PHE A 15 7.35 -7.71 4.66
C PHE A 15 8.27 -8.75 4.05
N ASN A 16 8.36 -8.72 2.72
CA ASN A 16 9.29 -9.52 1.95
C ASN A 16 9.49 -8.90 0.56
N ALA A 17 10.73 -8.88 0.06
CA ALA A 17 11.07 -8.54 -1.31
C ALA A 17 10.42 -7.24 -1.84
N GLY A 18 10.37 -6.21 -0.99
CA GLY A 18 9.81 -4.89 -1.34
C GLY A 18 8.29 -4.80 -1.37
N ARG A 19 7.63 -5.82 -0.84
CA ARG A 19 6.18 -5.87 -0.68
C ARG A 19 5.84 -6.20 0.76
N TYR A 20 4.59 -5.98 1.12
CA TYR A 20 4.07 -6.37 2.41
C TYR A 20 2.63 -6.87 2.32
N VAL A 21 2.24 -7.67 3.29
CA VAL A 21 0.83 -8.04 3.55
C VAL A 21 0.42 -7.46 4.89
N ARG A 22 -0.87 -7.17 5.03
CA ARG A 22 -1.52 -6.89 6.31
C ARG A 22 -2.35 -8.09 6.69
N TYR A 23 -2.11 -8.62 7.88
CA TYR A 23 -2.80 -9.77 8.44
C TYR A 23 -3.79 -9.28 9.49
N ASP A 24 -5.07 -9.56 9.29
CA ASP A 24 -6.13 -9.28 10.26
C ASP A 24 -6.09 -10.37 11.33
N VAL A 25 -5.70 -9.96 12.54
CA VAL A 25 -5.56 -10.86 13.69
C VAL A 25 -6.91 -11.38 14.17
N LEU A 26 -7.98 -10.60 14.00
CA LEU A 26 -9.32 -10.96 14.47
C LEU A 26 -10.01 -11.94 13.52
N ASN A 27 -9.83 -11.74 12.21
CA ASN A 27 -10.39 -12.60 11.17
C ASN A 27 -9.48 -13.74 10.75
N ASP A 28 -8.25 -13.79 11.29
CA ASP A 28 -7.22 -14.78 10.99
C ASP A 28 -6.98 -14.96 9.50
N ALA A 29 -6.74 -13.84 8.79
CA ALA A 29 -6.57 -13.84 7.35
C ALA A 29 -5.72 -12.66 6.86
N VAL A 30 -5.02 -12.86 5.75
CA VAL A 30 -4.49 -11.74 4.95
C VAL A 30 -5.63 -10.91 4.39
N ASP A 31 -5.54 -9.60 4.55
CA ASP A 31 -6.53 -8.66 4.01
C ASP A 31 -6.61 -8.73 2.47
N ALA A 32 -7.82 -8.56 1.94
CA ALA A 32 -8.03 -8.50 0.50
C ALA A 32 -7.26 -7.33 -0.12
N GLY A 33 -6.68 -7.56 -1.32
CA GLY A 33 -5.92 -6.55 -2.07
C GLY A 33 -4.43 -6.52 -1.75
N TYR A 34 -3.95 -7.34 -0.81
CA TYR A 34 -2.53 -7.56 -0.55
C TYR A 34 -1.96 -8.72 -1.39
N PRO A 35 -0.63 -8.77 -1.65
CA PRO A 35 0.39 -7.85 -1.13
C PRO A 35 0.46 -6.52 -1.89
N LEU A 36 0.94 -5.48 -1.21
CA LEU A 36 1.18 -4.15 -1.80
C LEU A 36 2.66 -3.79 -1.78
N SER A 37 3.06 -2.85 -2.64
CA SER A 37 4.44 -2.33 -2.72
C SER A 37 4.82 -1.56 -1.46
N THR A 38 5.92 -1.92 -0.80
CA THR A 38 6.40 -1.18 0.37
C THR A 38 6.77 0.26 0.00
N GLY A 39 7.49 0.45 -1.11
CA GLY A 39 7.94 1.79 -1.53
C GLY A 39 6.82 2.72 -1.98
N ASP A 40 5.71 2.19 -2.49
CA ASP A 40 4.55 3.01 -2.88
C ASP A 40 3.62 3.28 -1.68
N GLN A 41 3.54 2.33 -0.74
CA GLN A 41 2.57 2.38 0.34
C GLN A 41 3.11 2.90 1.65
N TRP A 42 4.43 3.01 1.84
CA TRP A 42 5.04 3.51 3.08
C TRP A 42 5.88 4.76 2.74
N PRO A 43 5.29 5.97 2.82
CA PRO A 43 5.98 7.20 2.45
C PRO A 43 7.35 7.38 3.15
N GLY A 44 8.35 7.81 2.39
CA GLY A 44 9.73 7.96 2.88
C GLY A 44 10.60 6.72 2.74
N MET A 45 10.02 5.50 2.64
CA MET A 45 10.81 4.26 2.55
C MET A 45 11.61 4.18 1.25
N ARG A 46 11.04 4.58 0.10
CA ARG A 46 11.79 4.60 -1.18
C ARG A 46 12.88 5.65 -1.18
N GLN A 47 12.59 6.85 -0.66
CA GLN A 47 13.55 7.96 -0.60
C GLN A 47 14.76 7.61 0.26
N THR A 48 14.58 6.79 1.29
CA THR A 48 15.66 6.32 2.17
C THR A 48 16.31 5.01 1.71
N GLY A 49 15.77 4.35 0.67
CA GLY A 49 16.25 3.06 0.17
C GLY A 49 15.89 1.86 1.07
N PHE A 50 14.88 2.02 1.93
CA PHE A 50 14.33 0.99 2.83
C PHE A 50 13.03 0.37 2.27
N ASP A 51 12.66 0.68 1.03
CA ASP A 51 11.52 0.06 0.37
C ASP A 51 11.76 -1.40 -0.04
N THR A 52 13.00 -1.89 0.00
CA THR A 52 13.38 -3.27 -0.30
C THR A 52 14.54 -3.73 0.60
N GLY A 53 14.70 -5.06 0.75
CA GLY A 53 15.83 -5.65 1.47
C GLY A 53 15.87 -5.25 2.95
N LEU A 54 14.70 -5.18 3.59
CA LEU A 54 14.60 -5.04 5.03
C LEU A 54 15.05 -6.35 5.68
N ASP A 55 15.91 -6.25 6.69
CA ASP A 55 16.41 -7.41 7.43
C ASP A 55 15.54 -7.70 8.66
N SER A 56 15.02 -6.65 9.30
CA SER A 56 14.18 -6.76 10.50
C SER A 56 13.40 -5.46 10.74
N ALA A 57 12.43 -5.50 11.64
CA ALA A 57 11.85 -4.29 12.23
C ALA A 57 11.63 -4.47 13.73
N LEU A 58 11.66 -3.37 14.46
CA LEU A 58 11.38 -3.33 15.88
C LEU A 58 10.44 -2.18 16.19
N ASP A 59 9.32 -2.50 16.83
CA ASP A 59 8.42 -1.51 17.41
C ASP A 59 8.66 -1.42 18.91
N LEU A 60 9.29 -0.35 19.36
CA LEU A 60 9.60 -0.11 20.78
C LEU A 60 8.40 0.46 21.56
N GLY A 61 7.26 0.67 20.90
CA GLY A 61 6.17 1.50 21.38
C GLY A 61 6.40 2.99 21.12
N GLY A 62 5.41 3.82 21.43
CA GLY A 62 5.53 5.28 21.29
C GLY A 62 5.25 5.83 19.89
N GLY A 63 4.61 5.05 19.02
CA GLY A 63 4.11 5.52 17.73
C GLY A 63 5.11 5.49 16.59
N SER A 64 6.22 4.77 16.73
CA SER A 64 7.22 4.59 15.68
C SER A 64 7.67 3.14 15.57
N VAL A 65 7.94 2.70 14.34
CA VAL A 65 8.59 1.43 14.05
C VAL A 65 9.97 1.69 13.43
N TYR A 66 10.97 0.95 13.89
CA TYR A 66 12.34 1.03 13.39
C TYR A 66 12.53 -0.09 12.37
N PHE A 67 12.74 0.25 11.10
CA PHE A 67 13.06 -0.73 10.06
C PHE A 67 14.58 -0.80 9.89
N LEU A 68 15.15 -2.00 9.91
CA LEU A 68 16.58 -2.26 9.90
C LEU A 68 17.00 -2.89 8.56
N LYS A 69 18.15 -2.47 8.05
CA LYS A 69 18.75 -2.97 6.80
C LYS A 69 20.26 -2.78 6.85
N ALA A 70 21.00 -3.87 6.63
CA ALA A 70 22.44 -3.93 6.77
C ALA A 70 22.90 -3.30 8.10
N SER A 71 23.73 -2.25 8.05
CA SER A 71 24.21 -1.54 9.25
C SER A 71 23.35 -0.34 9.66
N LYS A 72 22.22 -0.10 8.99
CA LYS A 72 21.42 1.10 9.17
C LYS A 72 19.97 0.81 9.53
N TYR A 73 19.29 1.84 10.02
CA TYR A 73 17.86 1.82 10.24
C TYR A 73 17.19 3.15 9.83
N VAL A 74 15.89 3.09 9.59
CA VAL A 74 15.00 4.25 9.51
C VAL A 74 13.97 4.16 10.63
N ARG A 75 13.60 5.30 11.22
CA ARG A 75 12.44 5.39 12.12
C ARG A 75 11.25 5.83 11.29
N TYR A 76 10.22 5.01 11.23
CA TYR A 76 8.96 5.35 10.58
C TYR A 76 7.97 5.85 11.63
N ASP A 77 7.49 7.08 11.48
CA ASP A 77 6.42 7.63 12.30
C ASP A 77 5.07 7.10 11.80
N ILE A 78 4.39 6.30 12.64
CA ILE A 78 3.18 5.57 12.24
C ILE A 78 2.00 6.54 12.08
N VAL A 79 1.95 7.61 12.88
CA VAL A 79 0.84 8.55 12.92
C VAL A 79 0.99 9.61 11.83
N ALA A 80 2.19 10.17 11.67
CA ALA A 80 2.51 11.11 10.60
C ALA A 80 2.66 10.41 9.23
N ASP A 81 2.70 9.07 9.23
CA ASP A 81 2.82 8.21 8.06
C ASP A 81 4.01 8.54 7.17
N THR A 82 5.19 8.71 7.78
CA THR A 82 6.40 9.15 7.07
C THR A 82 7.68 8.73 7.80
N VAL A 83 8.80 8.75 7.07
CA VAL A 83 10.13 8.71 7.66
C VAL A 83 10.59 10.15 7.93
N PRO A 84 10.86 10.57 9.19
CA PRO A 84 11.37 11.89 9.49
C PRO A 84 12.72 12.18 8.82
N GLU A 85 13.10 13.45 8.73
CA GLU A 85 14.42 13.83 8.23
C GLU A 85 15.57 13.32 9.12
N GLY A 86 16.75 13.11 8.50
CA GLY A 86 17.94 12.65 9.20
C GLY A 86 18.06 11.12 9.33
N TYR A 87 17.31 10.37 8.53
CA TYR A 87 17.46 8.93 8.32
C TYR A 87 17.93 8.64 6.88
N PRO A 88 18.60 7.50 6.62
CA PRO A 88 18.90 6.41 7.56
C PRO A 88 20.08 6.72 8.50
N ARG A 89 20.12 6.04 9.67
CA ARG A 89 21.19 6.17 10.69
C ARG A 89 21.85 4.82 10.96
N ASP A 90 23.10 4.84 11.41
CA ASP A 90 23.85 3.62 11.74
C ASP A 90 23.40 3.01 13.06
N ILE A 91 23.14 1.70 13.06
CA ILE A 91 22.68 0.94 14.24
C ILE A 91 23.73 1.05 15.35
N GLY A 92 24.98 0.68 15.03
CA GLY A 92 26.08 0.64 16.01
C GLY A 92 26.48 2.00 16.60
N ASP A 93 26.02 3.12 16.04
CA ASP A 93 26.35 4.47 16.55
C ASP A 93 25.18 5.10 17.31
N ASN A 94 23.96 4.58 17.15
CA ASN A 94 22.75 5.19 17.70
C ASN A 94 22.02 4.29 18.68
N TRP A 95 22.41 3.02 18.83
CA TRP A 95 21.81 2.05 19.74
C TRP A 95 22.92 1.52 20.67
N PRO A 96 23.13 2.15 21.84
CA PRO A 96 24.26 1.85 22.73
C PRO A 96 24.41 0.37 23.07
N GLY A 97 25.64 -0.14 23.01
CA GLY A 97 25.97 -1.55 23.27
C GLY A 97 25.80 -2.49 22.08
N MET A 98 25.06 -2.11 21.03
CA MET A 98 24.86 -2.97 19.85
C MET A 98 26.17 -3.24 19.10
N ARG A 99 27.08 -2.26 19.03
CA ARG A 99 28.37 -2.42 18.35
C ARG A 99 29.28 -3.38 19.12
N GLU A 100 29.40 -3.17 20.41
CA GLU A 100 30.22 -3.95 21.33
C GLU A 100 29.75 -5.41 21.37
N ALA A 101 28.43 -5.63 21.28
CA ALA A 101 27.84 -6.97 21.25
C ALA A 101 27.95 -7.67 19.87
N GLY A 102 28.39 -6.98 18.81
CA GLY A 102 28.48 -7.54 17.44
C GLY A 102 27.18 -7.45 16.62
N PHE A 103 26.23 -6.63 17.05
CA PHE A 103 24.89 -6.44 16.49
C PHE A 103 24.74 -5.09 15.74
N ALA A 104 25.85 -4.44 15.36
CA ALA A 104 25.81 -3.19 14.57
C ALA A 104 25.33 -3.35 13.11
N SER A 105 25.07 -4.57 12.64
CA SER A 105 24.56 -4.84 11.29
C SER A 105 23.99 -6.24 11.13
N GLY A 106 23.12 -6.43 10.13
CA GLY A 106 22.57 -7.74 9.75
C GLY A 106 21.77 -8.35 10.88
N ILE A 107 20.74 -7.64 11.31
CA ILE A 107 19.82 -8.10 12.36
C ILE A 107 18.79 -9.02 11.72
N ASP A 108 18.70 -10.25 12.22
CA ASP A 108 17.85 -11.30 11.67
C ASP A 108 16.39 -11.14 12.12
N ALA A 109 16.19 -10.87 13.42
CA ALA A 109 14.87 -10.66 13.99
C ALA A 109 14.97 -9.74 15.20
N ALA A 110 13.89 -9.00 15.48
CA ALA A 110 13.80 -8.19 16.69
C ALA A 110 12.35 -8.19 17.18
N VAL A 111 12.15 -8.24 18.50
CA VAL A 111 10.82 -8.23 19.09
C VAL A 111 10.82 -7.43 20.39
N ASN A 112 9.81 -6.60 20.56
CA ASN A 112 9.51 -5.99 21.85
C ASN A 112 8.75 -6.99 22.71
N TRP A 113 9.30 -7.31 23.87
CA TRP A 113 8.73 -8.32 24.75
C TRP A 113 7.50 -7.81 25.51
N GLY A 114 7.36 -6.50 25.65
CA GLY A 114 6.26 -5.87 26.41
C GLY A 114 6.53 -5.74 27.91
N ASP A 115 7.73 -6.08 28.38
CA ASP A 115 8.19 -5.93 29.77
C ASP A 115 9.20 -4.78 29.94
N GLY A 116 9.34 -3.91 28.93
CA GLY A 116 10.36 -2.87 28.89
C GLY A 116 11.68 -3.33 28.25
N LYS A 117 11.78 -4.58 27.79
CA LYS A 117 12.91 -5.10 27.03
C LYS A 117 12.55 -5.40 25.58
N ALA A 118 13.54 -5.24 24.71
CA ALA A 118 13.51 -5.79 23.37
C ALA A 118 14.58 -6.87 23.22
N TYR A 119 14.27 -7.92 22.46
CA TYR A 119 15.19 -9.00 22.15
C TYR A 119 15.55 -8.93 20.67
N VAL A 120 16.85 -8.90 20.38
CA VAL A 120 17.38 -8.74 19.02
C VAL A 120 18.27 -9.93 18.71
N PHE A 121 18.03 -10.59 17.58
CA PHE A 121 18.61 -11.87 17.20
C PHE A 121 19.49 -11.72 15.97
N LYS A 122 20.59 -12.48 15.93
CA LYS A 122 21.55 -12.55 14.82
C LYS A 122 22.32 -13.87 14.86
N GLY A 123 22.20 -14.67 13.81
CA GLY A 123 22.72 -16.03 13.76
C GLY A 123 22.23 -16.85 14.95
N SER A 124 23.14 -17.53 15.63
CA SER A 124 22.82 -18.34 16.82
C SER A 124 22.76 -17.55 18.14
N LYS A 125 22.82 -16.22 18.09
CA LYS A 125 22.96 -15.34 19.27
C LYS A 125 21.83 -14.34 19.36
N TYR A 126 21.61 -13.82 20.56
CA TYR A 126 20.71 -12.70 20.80
C TYR A 126 21.27 -11.74 21.85
N VAL A 127 20.80 -10.49 21.80
CA VAL A 127 20.99 -9.48 22.84
C VAL A 127 19.64 -9.09 23.42
N ARG A 128 19.65 -8.65 24.68
CA ARG A 128 18.50 -7.99 25.31
C ARG A 128 18.81 -6.50 25.47
N TYR A 129 17.92 -5.65 24.94
CA TYR A 129 18.03 -4.20 24.96
C TYR A 129 17.04 -3.65 25.99
N ASP A 130 17.53 -2.81 26.90
CA ASP A 130 16.70 -2.04 27.83
C ASP A 130 16.17 -0.80 27.11
N ILE A 131 14.84 -0.71 26.98
CA ILE A 131 14.19 0.38 26.25
C ILE A 131 14.26 1.69 27.06
N ALA A 132 14.23 1.62 28.40
CA ALA A 132 14.25 2.79 29.27
C ALA A 132 15.66 3.33 29.49
N GLU A 133 16.65 2.45 29.65
CA GLU A 133 18.07 2.83 29.77
C GLU A 133 18.74 3.07 28.42
N ASP A 134 18.07 2.72 27.32
CA ASP A 134 18.56 2.87 25.94
C ASP A 134 19.94 2.22 25.72
N LYS A 135 20.07 0.95 26.14
CA LYS A 135 21.32 0.19 25.96
C LYS A 135 21.09 -1.32 25.94
N VAL A 136 22.04 -2.05 25.35
CA VAL A 136 22.16 -3.51 25.56
C VAL A 136 22.49 -3.80 27.03
N ASP A 137 21.78 -4.76 27.63
CA ASP A 137 22.04 -5.23 28.99
C ASP A 137 23.43 -5.88 29.10
N ASP A 138 24.08 -5.76 30.26
CA ASP A 138 25.37 -6.41 30.52
C ASP A 138 25.26 -7.94 30.45
N GLY A 139 26.31 -8.60 29.93
CA GLY A 139 26.39 -10.06 29.83
C GLY A 139 25.85 -10.65 28.52
N TYR A 140 25.35 -9.83 27.61
CA TYR A 140 24.95 -10.22 26.25
C TYR A 140 26.10 -10.02 25.25
N PRO A 141 26.13 -10.76 24.11
CA PRO A 141 25.09 -11.68 23.63
C PRO A 141 25.14 -13.08 24.25
N LEU A 142 23.99 -13.77 24.24
CA LEU A 142 23.83 -15.15 24.70
C LEU A 142 23.38 -16.08 23.56
N ASP A 143 23.54 -17.40 23.73
CA ASP A 143 23.11 -18.41 22.75
C ASP A 143 21.61 -18.59 22.74
N ILE A 144 21.01 -18.56 21.54
CA ILE A 144 19.57 -18.82 21.37
C ILE A 144 19.25 -20.23 21.85
N GLY A 145 20.01 -21.22 21.38
CA GLY A 145 19.73 -22.63 21.64
C GLY A 145 19.84 -23.08 23.10
N ASP A 146 20.42 -22.26 23.98
CA ASP A 146 20.63 -22.57 25.38
C ASP A 146 19.71 -21.75 26.31
N ASN A 147 19.19 -20.61 25.84
CA ASN A 147 18.41 -19.66 26.64
C ASN A 147 16.94 -19.55 26.19
N TRP A 148 16.56 -20.21 25.10
CA TRP A 148 15.18 -20.23 24.59
C TRP A 148 14.69 -21.66 24.47
N PRO A 149 14.14 -22.24 25.56
CA PRO A 149 13.71 -23.64 25.59
C PRO A 149 12.82 -24.04 24.42
N GLY A 150 13.18 -25.14 23.76
CA GLY A 150 12.47 -25.67 22.60
C GLY A 150 12.92 -25.13 21.24
N LEU A 151 13.52 -23.94 21.13
CA LEU A 151 13.97 -23.42 19.82
C LEU A 151 15.03 -24.31 19.16
N ARG A 152 15.97 -24.86 19.94
CA ARG A 152 16.97 -25.81 19.42
C ARG A 152 16.33 -27.08 18.86
N ALA A 153 15.42 -27.69 19.62
CA ALA A 153 14.73 -28.90 19.20
C ALA A 153 13.86 -28.66 17.94
N ALA A 154 13.29 -27.46 17.81
CA ALA A 154 12.49 -27.06 16.66
C ALA A 154 13.33 -26.66 15.42
N GLY A 155 14.66 -26.49 15.55
CA GLY A 155 15.55 -26.09 14.44
C GLY A 155 15.67 -24.58 14.22
N PHE A 156 15.44 -23.77 15.26
CA PHE A 156 15.40 -22.30 15.25
C PHE A 156 16.55 -21.65 16.05
N ALA A 157 17.55 -22.43 16.47
CA ALA A 157 18.63 -21.95 17.36
C ALA A 157 19.85 -21.33 16.65
N ASP A 158 19.92 -21.44 15.33
CA ASP A 158 21.04 -21.03 14.46
C ASP A 158 20.72 -19.81 13.59
N GLY A 159 19.51 -19.25 13.73
CA GLY A 159 19.04 -18.10 12.98
C GLY A 159 17.53 -18.07 12.91
N LEU A 160 16.98 -16.88 12.76
CA LEU A 160 15.56 -16.60 12.63
C LEU A 160 15.36 -15.70 11.41
N ASP A 161 14.21 -15.73 10.75
CA ASP A 161 13.93 -14.79 9.66
C ASP A 161 13.17 -13.56 10.16
N THR A 162 12.29 -13.74 11.15
CA THR A 162 11.61 -12.64 11.85
C THR A 162 10.90 -13.15 13.11
N ALA A 163 10.43 -12.23 13.97
CA ALA A 163 9.68 -12.55 15.17
C ALA A 163 8.59 -11.50 15.42
N VAL A 164 7.46 -11.91 16.01
CA VAL A 164 6.40 -10.98 16.41
C VAL A 164 5.80 -11.39 17.75
N ASN A 165 5.61 -10.40 18.62
CA ASN A 165 4.82 -10.56 19.83
C ASN A 165 3.34 -10.45 19.46
N TRP A 166 2.58 -11.51 19.70
CA TRP A 166 1.16 -11.59 19.33
C TRP A 166 0.22 -10.98 20.37
N GLY A 167 0.74 -10.35 21.43
CA GLY A 167 -0.06 -9.64 22.42
C GLY A 167 -0.97 -10.50 23.30
N ASN A 168 -0.95 -11.83 23.11
CA ASN A 168 -1.72 -12.80 23.90
C ASN A 168 -0.83 -13.69 24.77
N GLY A 169 0.37 -13.21 25.13
CA GLY A 169 1.36 -13.98 25.87
C GLY A 169 2.14 -14.98 25.01
N LYS A 170 2.03 -14.88 23.67
CA LYS A 170 2.78 -15.72 22.72
C LYS A 170 3.68 -14.88 21.82
N ILE A 171 4.87 -15.39 21.56
CA ILE A 171 5.75 -14.90 20.50
C ILE A 171 5.76 -15.90 19.36
N PHE A 172 5.69 -15.42 18.13
CA PHE A 172 5.81 -16.26 16.95
C PHE A 172 7.17 -15.98 16.30
N PHE A 173 7.99 -17.02 16.18
CA PHE A 173 9.27 -16.98 15.49
C PHE A 173 9.15 -17.68 14.16
N PHE A 174 9.66 -17.07 13.10
CA PHE A 174 9.56 -17.58 11.72
C PHE A 174 10.94 -17.91 11.18
N LYS A 175 11.03 -19.00 10.39
CA LYS A 175 12.24 -19.42 9.69
C LYS A 175 11.87 -20.26 8.46
N GLY A 176 12.34 -19.84 7.29
CA GLY A 176 11.99 -20.45 6.02
C GLY A 176 10.48 -20.46 5.79
N SER A 177 9.90 -21.65 5.59
CA SER A 177 8.46 -21.86 5.42
C SER A 177 7.72 -22.24 6.72
N ARG A 178 8.41 -22.17 7.87
CA ARG A 178 7.91 -22.67 9.15
C ARG A 178 7.91 -21.59 10.23
N TYR A 179 7.12 -21.83 11.26
CA TYR A 179 7.11 -21.00 12.45
C TYR A 179 6.96 -21.85 13.70
N VAL A 180 7.37 -21.28 14.83
CA VAL A 180 7.10 -21.81 16.17
C VAL A 180 6.32 -20.78 16.97
N ARG A 181 5.47 -21.24 17.88
CA ARG A 181 4.81 -20.41 18.87
C ARG A 181 5.47 -20.64 20.22
N TYR A 182 5.97 -19.58 20.83
CA TYR A 182 6.65 -19.57 22.11
C TYR A 182 5.71 -19.01 23.17
N ASP A 183 5.53 -19.76 24.25
CA ASP A 183 4.77 -19.33 25.42
C ASP A 183 5.65 -18.51 26.36
N MET A 184 5.26 -17.26 26.62
CA MET A 184 6.02 -16.37 27.48
C MET A 184 5.87 -16.68 28.98
N THR A 185 4.81 -17.40 29.36
CA THR A 185 4.53 -17.83 30.75
C THR A 185 5.27 -19.11 31.09
N ASP A 186 5.19 -20.12 30.22
CA ASP A 186 5.88 -21.40 30.36
C ASP A 186 7.37 -21.32 29.96
N ASP A 187 7.77 -20.21 29.32
CA ASP A 187 9.11 -19.94 28.81
C ASP A 187 9.66 -21.06 27.92
N ARG A 188 8.86 -21.47 26.93
CA ARG A 188 9.23 -22.51 25.96
C ARG A 188 8.40 -22.47 24.69
N VAL A 189 8.91 -23.11 23.64
CA VAL A 189 8.11 -23.46 22.47
C VAL A 189 6.95 -24.38 22.86
N ASP A 190 5.75 -24.08 22.39
CA ASP A 190 4.57 -24.93 22.57
C ASP A 190 4.76 -26.31 21.90
N ASP A 191 4.15 -27.34 22.47
CA ASP A 191 4.15 -28.68 21.88
C ASP A 191 3.47 -28.68 20.49
N GLY A 192 3.99 -29.49 19.57
CA GLY A 192 3.45 -29.64 18.20
C GLY A 192 4.02 -28.68 17.17
N TYR A 193 4.94 -27.80 17.56
CA TYR A 193 5.69 -26.92 16.67
C TYR A 193 7.05 -27.53 16.26
N PRO A 194 7.63 -27.15 15.09
CA PRO A 194 7.18 -26.10 14.17
C PRO A 194 6.04 -26.53 13.24
N LEU A 195 5.26 -25.56 12.78
CA LEU A 195 4.19 -25.73 11.79
C LEU A 195 4.49 -24.95 10.50
N ASP A 196 3.88 -25.37 9.38
CA ASP A 196 4.04 -24.70 8.09
C ASP A 196 3.20 -23.42 8.02
N ILE A 197 3.83 -22.32 7.58
CA ILE A 197 3.19 -21.01 7.44
C ILE A 197 2.05 -21.08 6.43
N GLY A 198 2.33 -21.66 5.26
CA GLY A 198 1.39 -21.69 4.13
C GLY A 198 0.06 -22.39 4.40
N THR A 199 0.00 -23.28 5.40
CA THR A 199 -1.23 -24.02 5.76
C THR A 199 -1.90 -23.50 7.03
N HIS A 200 -1.17 -22.82 7.91
CA HIS A 200 -1.70 -22.37 9.21
C HIS A 200 -1.93 -20.86 9.31
N TRP A 201 -1.53 -20.10 8.29
CA TRP A 201 -1.78 -18.66 8.19
C TRP A 201 -2.60 -18.36 6.93
N PRO A 202 -3.95 -18.33 7.01
CA PRO A 202 -4.80 -18.14 5.86
C PRO A 202 -4.44 -16.92 5.00
N GLY A 203 -4.33 -17.14 3.70
CA GLY A 203 -3.98 -16.11 2.72
C GLY A 203 -2.48 -15.86 2.53
N MET A 204 -1.60 -16.25 3.46
CA MET A 204 -0.15 -16.00 3.33
C MET A 204 0.46 -16.66 2.10
N SER A 205 0.15 -17.94 1.85
CA SER A 205 0.66 -18.65 0.66
C SER A 205 0.17 -18.00 -0.65
N ALA A 206 -1.12 -17.70 -0.73
CA ALA A 206 -1.72 -17.05 -1.90
C ALA A 206 -1.11 -15.66 -2.18
N ALA A 207 -0.75 -14.93 -1.13
CA ALA A 207 -0.08 -13.63 -1.22
C ALA A 207 1.44 -13.75 -1.52
N GLY A 208 2.02 -14.96 -1.53
CA GLY A 208 3.46 -15.18 -1.72
C GLY A 208 4.31 -15.01 -0.46
N PHE A 209 3.69 -15.07 0.72
CA PHE A 209 4.30 -14.95 2.05
C PHE A 209 4.32 -16.29 2.82
N GLY A 210 4.17 -17.42 2.13
CA GLY A 210 4.28 -18.75 2.73
C GLY A 210 5.70 -19.14 3.17
N SER A 211 6.71 -18.33 2.84
CA SER A 211 8.10 -18.52 3.26
C SER A 211 8.94 -17.24 3.07
N GLY A 212 10.05 -17.12 3.80
CA GLY A 212 11.08 -16.11 3.55
C GLY A 212 10.66 -14.68 3.87
N MET A 213 9.77 -14.51 4.86
CA MET A 213 9.43 -13.19 5.39
C MET A 213 10.61 -12.63 6.16
N THR A 214 10.96 -11.37 5.97
CA THR A 214 12.09 -10.75 6.66
C THR A 214 11.67 -9.82 7.79
N VAL A 215 10.40 -9.41 7.82
CA VAL A 215 9.87 -8.54 8.87
C VAL A 215 8.46 -8.97 9.24
N ALA A 216 8.16 -8.97 10.53
CA ALA A 216 6.83 -8.96 11.10
C ALA A 216 6.75 -7.84 12.15
N THR A 217 5.76 -6.94 12.05
CA THR A 217 5.58 -5.85 13.03
C THR A 217 4.10 -5.57 13.31
N PRO A 218 3.68 -5.43 14.59
CA PRO A 218 2.29 -5.28 14.96
C PRO A 218 1.79 -3.83 15.08
N LEU A 219 2.66 -2.82 14.91
CA LEU A 219 2.36 -1.38 15.11
C LEU A 219 1.69 -1.10 16.47
N ILE A 220 2.45 -1.16 17.56
CA ILE A 220 1.97 -1.17 18.95
C ILE A 220 1.27 0.16 19.31
N GLY A 221 0.02 0.07 19.74
CA GLY A 221 -0.72 1.17 20.36
C GLY A 221 -1.19 2.27 19.40
N VAL A 222 -0.92 2.17 18.10
CA VAL A 222 -1.38 3.11 17.08
C VAL A 222 -1.74 2.39 15.78
N GLY A 223 -2.84 2.79 15.16
CA GLY A 223 -3.18 2.34 13.81
C GLY A 223 -2.47 3.21 12.78
N ARG A 224 -1.84 2.59 11.78
CA ARG A 224 -1.39 3.30 10.59
C ARG A 224 -2.61 3.74 9.77
N PRO A 225 -2.66 4.98 9.25
CA PRO A 225 -3.70 5.37 8.29
C PRO A 225 -3.73 4.39 7.11
N THR A 226 -4.91 3.90 6.73
CA THR A 226 -5.04 3.08 5.52
C THR A 226 -5.02 4.00 4.30
N PRO A 227 -4.05 3.86 3.37
CA PRO A 227 -4.00 4.70 2.18
C PRO A 227 -5.27 4.53 1.35
N LEU A 228 -5.91 5.63 0.97
CA LEU A 228 -7.10 5.58 0.10
C LEU A 228 -6.73 5.36 -1.35
N THR A 229 -5.44 5.44 -1.71
CA THR A 229 -4.91 5.24 -3.08
C THR A 229 -3.91 4.09 -3.15
N GLY A 230 -4.02 3.11 -2.25
CA GLY A 230 -3.10 1.98 -2.21
C GLY A 230 -3.09 1.10 -3.47
N ASP A 231 -4.15 1.18 -4.26
CA ASP A 231 -4.31 0.56 -5.58
C ASP A 231 -3.62 1.34 -6.72
N LEU A 232 -3.06 2.52 -6.45
CA LEU A 232 -2.37 3.36 -7.44
C LEU A 232 -0.86 3.35 -7.17
N SER A 233 -0.09 2.76 -8.08
CA SER A 233 1.37 2.68 -7.99
C SER A 233 2.06 3.99 -8.38
N GLU A 234 3.32 4.19 -7.99
CA GLU A 234 4.12 5.34 -8.48
C GLU A 234 4.30 5.31 -10.00
N GLU A 235 4.33 4.11 -10.58
CA GLU A 235 4.36 3.91 -12.02
C GLU A 235 3.10 4.46 -12.70
N PHE A 236 1.92 4.30 -12.09
CA PHE A 236 0.68 4.92 -12.57
C PHE A 236 0.82 6.44 -12.65
N PHE A 237 1.29 7.11 -11.60
CA PHE A 237 1.47 8.57 -11.60
C PHE A 237 2.52 9.01 -12.63
N ARG A 238 3.63 8.27 -12.76
CA ARG A 238 4.64 8.52 -13.80
C ARG A 238 4.03 8.44 -15.21
N LEU A 239 3.24 7.40 -15.49
CA LEU A 239 2.57 7.23 -16.78
C LEU A 239 1.51 8.30 -17.04
N ILE A 240 0.77 8.73 -16.01
CA ILE A 240 -0.19 9.83 -16.13
C ILE A 240 0.50 11.14 -16.49
N ARG A 241 1.66 11.47 -15.88
CA ARG A 241 2.45 12.65 -16.26
C ARG A 241 2.90 12.57 -17.71
N GLN A 242 3.38 11.41 -18.16
CA GLN A 242 3.78 11.18 -19.56
C GLN A 242 2.61 11.30 -20.53
N ALA A 243 1.45 10.73 -20.18
CA ALA A 243 0.24 10.85 -20.97
C ALA A 243 -0.19 12.31 -21.09
N GLY A 244 -0.12 13.09 -20.01
CA GLY A 244 -0.39 14.53 -20.05
C GLY A 244 0.51 15.28 -21.03
N THR A 245 1.83 15.03 -20.99
CA THR A 245 2.77 15.62 -21.97
C THR A 245 2.43 15.22 -23.41
N ALA A 246 2.16 13.92 -23.66
CA ALA A 246 1.84 13.42 -24.99
C ALA A 246 0.52 14.00 -25.54
N LEU A 247 -0.47 14.20 -24.66
CA LEU A 247 -1.78 14.73 -24.98
C LEU A 247 -1.85 16.26 -24.97
N ARG A 248 -0.76 16.94 -24.59
CA ARG A 248 -0.70 18.40 -24.43
C ARG A 248 -1.71 18.92 -23.41
N CYS A 249 -1.93 18.17 -22.33
CA CYS A 249 -2.82 18.53 -21.23
C CYS A 249 -2.12 18.44 -19.88
N HIS A 250 -2.52 19.28 -18.93
CA HIS A 250 -2.07 19.16 -17.55
C HIS A 250 -2.52 17.82 -16.96
N PRO A 251 -1.63 16.98 -16.40
CA PRO A 251 -1.97 15.64 -15.91
C PRO A 251 -3.13 15.63 -14.89
N ALA A 252 -3.22 16.67 -14.06
CA ALA A 252 -4.31 16.80 -13.08
C ALA A 252 -5.69 16.92 -13.75
N LYS A 253 -5.78 17.60 -14.90
CA LYS A 253 -7.05 17.79 -15.63
C LYS A 253 -7.53 16.47 -16.24
N LEU A 254 -6.61 15.66 -16.77
CA LEU A 254 -6.92 14.29 -17.19
C LEU A 254 -7.42 13.44 -16.01
N LEU A 255 -6.72 13.47 -14.87
CA LEU A 255 -7.12 12.73 -13.67
C LEU A 255 -8.47 13.19 -13.11
N ILE A 256 -8.83 14.47 -13.21
CA ILE A 256 -10.14 14.96 -12.77
C ILE A 256 -11.27 14.22 -13.51
N VAL A 257 -11.13 14.02 -14.82
CA VAL A 257 -12.11 13.26 -15.61
C VAL A 257 -12.09 11.79 -15.22
N LEU A 258 -10.92 11.14 -15.16
CA LEU A 258 -10.80 9.73 -14.73
C LEU A 258 -11.40 9.48 -13.32
N ASN A 259 -11.27 10.48 -12.43
CA ASN A 259 -11.86 10.45 -11.11
C ASN A 259 -13.38 10.60 -11.13
N SER A 260 -13.92 11.40 -12.04
CA SER A 260 -15.37 11.48 -12.26
C SER A 260 -15.93 10.14 -12.75
N GLU A 261 -15.23 9.50 -13.69
CA GLU A 261 -15.64 8.23 -14.31
C GLU A 261 -15.62 7.04 -13.34
N SER A 262 -14.59 6.93 -12.51
CA SER A 262 -14.35 5.70 -11.72
C SER A 262 -13.82 5.93 -10.31
N GLY A 263 -13.57 7.18 -9.91
CA GLY A 263 -12.75 7.47 -8.73
C GLY A 263 -11.27 7.07 -8.94
N VAL A 264 -10.83 6.94 -10.19
CA VAL A 264 -9.53 6.38 -10.59
C VAL A 264 -9.36 4.97 -10.03
N ARG A 265 -10.37 4.11 -10.18
CA ARG A 265 -10.34 2.71 -9.73
C ARG A 265 -10.21 1.79 -10.93
N ALA A 266 -9.11 1.05 -11.00
CA ALA A 266 -8.82 0.16 -12.12
C ALA A 266 -9.84 -0.98 -12.24
N ASN A 267 -10.36 -1.45 -11.10
CA ASN A 267 -11.36 -2.50 -11.02
C ASN A 267 -12.81 -2.01 -11.18
N ALA A 268 -13.03 -0.72 -11.46
CA ALA A 268 -14.37 -0.19 -11.67
C ALA A 268 -15.00 -0.87 -12.90
N LEU A 269 -16.10 -1.59 -12.65
CA LEU A 269 -16.91 -2.23 -13.68
C LEU A 269 -18.34 -1.72 -13.50
N HIS A 270 -18.91 -1.13 -14.55
CA HIS A 270 -20.29 -0.69 -14.52
C HIS A 270 -21.22 -1.88 -14.18
N PRO A 271 -22.31 -1.71 -13.40
CA PRO A 271 -23.16 -2.83 -12.96
C PRO A 271 -23.71 -3.72 -14.09
N SER A 272 -23.96 -3.15 -15.27
CA SER A 272 -24.37 -3.93 -16.46
C SER A 272 -23.20 -4.62 -17.19
N GLY A 273 -21.96 -4.43 -16.75
CA GLY A 273 -20.74 -5.00 -17.32
C GLY A 273 -20.25 -4.33 -18.60
N VAL A 274 -20.90 -3.26 -19.06
CA VAL A 274 -20.67 -2.66 -20.39
C VAL A 274 -19.51 -1.66 -20.47
N ALA A 275 -18.98 -1.22 -19.33
CA ALA A 275 -17.92 -0.23 -19.24
C ALA A 275 -16.96 -0.58 -18.09
N ALA A 276 -15.66 -0.37 -18.29
CA ALA A 276 -14.65 -0.77 -17.31
C ALA A 276 -13.42 0.16 -17.23
N GLY A 277 -12.75 0.08 -16.08
CA GLY A 277 -11.46 0.69 -15.83
C GLY A 277 -11.53 2.17 -15.44
N ILE A 278 -10.34 2.76 -15.34
CA ILE A 278 -10.15 4.13 -14.84
C ILE A 278 -10.88 5.20 -15.68
N ASN A 279 -11.14 4.91 -16.97
CA ASN A 279 -11.87 5.80 -17.89
C ASN A 279 -13.22 5.23 -18.35
N GLN A 280 -13.73 4.18 -17.69
CA GLN A 280 -15.02 3.52 -18.03
C GLN A 280 -15.18 3.23 -19.54
N PHE A 281 -14.17 2.60 -20.16
CA PHE A 281 -14.23 2.26 -21.57
C PHE A 281 -15.27 1.16 -21.83
N VAL A 282 -16.10 1.37 -22.85
CA VAL A 282 -17.00 0.35 -23.38
C VAL A 282 -16.28 -0.63 -24.30
N ASP A 283 -16.87 -1.81 -24.46
CA ASP A 283 -16.33 -2.93 -25.25
C ASP A 283 -15.95 -2.56 -26.69
N ALA A 284 -16.76 -1.73 -27.36
CA ALA A 284 -16.48 -1.26 -28.72
C ALA A 284 -15.21 -0.40 -28.77
N THR A 285 -15.07 0.52 -27.81
CA THR A 285 -13.89 1.38 -27.67
C THR A 285 -12.65 0.55 -27.35
N LEU A 286 -12.74 -0.39 -26.40
CA LEU A 286 -11.63 -1.28 -26.07
C LEU A 286 -11.13 -2.07 -27.29
N ARG A 287 -12.03 -2.62 -28.11
CA ARG A 287 -11.67 -3.29 -29.36
C ARG A 287 -10.93 -2.36 -30.32
N GLY A 288 -11.41 -1.12 -30.47
CA GLY A 288 -10.75 -0.10 -31.27
C GLY A 288 -9.35 0.27 -30.77
N LEU A 289 -9.10 0.15 -29.46
CA LEU A 289 -7.80 0.36 -28.83
C LEU A 289 -6.91 -0.89 -28.81
N GLY A 290 -7.35 -1.99 -29.42
CA GLY A 290 -6.60 -3.24 -29.52
C GLY A 290 -6.80 -4.22 -28.35
N TRP A 291 -7.80 -4.01 -27.49
CA TRP A 291 -8.17 -4.94 -26.42
C TRP A 291 -9.44 -5.73 -26.78
N THR A 292 -9.34 -7.05 -26.88
CA THR A 292 -10.43 -7.92 -27.36
C THR A 292 -11.03 -8.83 -26.29
N ARG A 293 -10.50 -8.81 -25.06
CA ARG A 293 -10.93 -9.72 -23.96
C ARG A 293 -12.14 -9.21 -23.17
N GLY A 294 -12.71 -8.08 -23.57
CA GLY A 294 -13.89 -7.46 -22.97
C GLY A 294 -13.61 -6.67 -21.68
N CYS A 295 -14.63 -5.94 -21.22
CA CYS A 295 -14.59 -5.07 -20.03
C CYS A 295 -14.20 -5.80 -18.73
N ALA A 296 -14.78 -6.97 -18.46
CA ALA A 296 -14.50 -7.71 -17.22
C ALA A 296 -13.02 -8.10 -17.08
N ALA A 297 -12.39 -8.52 -18.18
CA ALA A 297 -10.96 -8.82 -18.20
C ALA A 297 -10.10 -7.55 -18.13
N PHE A 298 -10.57 -6.44 -18.72
CA PHE A 298 -9.86 -5.15 -18.65
C PHE A 298 -9.81 -4.61 -17.22
N ALA A 299 -10.91 -4.76 -16.45
CA ALA A 299 -10.99 -4.37 -15.04
C ALA A 299 -10.06 -5.19 -14.11
N GLN A 300 -9.44 -6.26 -14.60
CA GLN A 300 -8.42 -7.01 -13.85
C GLN A 300 -7.01 -6.42 -14.01
N LEU A 301 -6.80 -5.51 -14.96
CA LEU A 301 -5.54 -4.79 -15.08
C LEU A 301 -5.42 -3.77 -13.96
N ASP A 302 -4.21 -3.57 -13.43
CA ASP A 302 -3.93 -2.44 -12.54
C ASP A 302 -4.08 -1.08 -13.27
N ALA A 303 -4.12 0.00 -12.50
CA ALA A 303 -4.34 1.33 -13.06
C ALA A 303 -3.22 1.73 -14.04
N ALA A 304 -1.97 1.38 -13.75
CA ALA A 304 -0.81 1.71 -14.59
C ALA A 304 -0.92 1.06 -15.98
N ALA A 305 -1.30 -0.21 -16.04
CA ALA A 305 -1.52 -0.97 -17.28
C ALA A 305 -2.69 -0.43 -18.11
N GLN A 306 -3.62 0.31 -17.51
CA GLN A 306 -4.73 0.96 -18.23
C GLN A 306 -4.33 2.31 -18.84
N VAL A 307 -3.33 3.03 -18.31
CA VAL A 307 -2.93 4.37 -18.81
C VAL A 307 -2.57 4.38 -20.31
N PRO A 308 -1.84 3.40 -20.87
CA PRO A 308 -1.56 3.38 -22.31
C PRO A 308 -2.81 3.32 -23.20
N TYR A 309 -3.93 2.80 -22.71
CA TYR A 309 -5.21 2.81 -23.44
C TYR A 309 -5.88 4.17 -23.35
N VAL A 310 -5.82 4.83 -22.18
CA VAL A 310 -6.26 6.22 -21.99
C VAL A 310 -5.52 7.15 -22.94
N GLN A 311 -4.19 7.08 -22.99
CA GLN A 311 -3.41 7.90 -23.91
C GLN A 311 -3.77 7.64 -25.38
N ARG A 312 -3.89 6.37 -25.79
CA ARG A 312 -4.26 6.01 -27.18
C ARG A 312 -5.65 6.52 -27.55
N TYR A 313 -6.60 6.49 -26.62
CA TYR A 313 -7.96 7.00 -26.84
C TYR A 313 -7.98 8.49 -27.16
N PHE A 314 -7.23 9.30 -26.40
CA PHE A 314 -7.22 10.76 -26.58
C PHE A 314 -6.25 11.24 -27.67
N THR A 315 -5.28 10.42 -28.09
CA THR A 315 -4.25 10.81 -29.08
C THR A 315 -4.80 11.34 -30.42
N PRO A 316 -5.85 10.76 -31.02
CA PRO A 316 -6.44 11.31 -32.25
C PRO A 316 -6.99 12.74 -32.08
N HIS A 317 -7.25 13.16 -30.85
CA HIS A 317 -7.91 14.42 -30.50
C HIS A 317 -6.95 15.51 -30.03
N ILE A 318 -5.62 15.33 -30.10
CA ILE A 318 -4.61 16.32 -29.65
C ILE A 318 -4.67 17.67 -30.38
N HIS A 319 -5.37 17.71 -31.52
CA HIS A 319 -5.63 18.93 -32.28
C HIS A 319 -6.80 19.75 -31.70
N LEU A 320 -7.57 19.15 -30.78
CA LEU A 320 -8.57 19.79 -29.95
C LEU A 320 -7.88 20.23 -28.64
N ASP A 321 -8.39 21.28 -28.01
CA ASP A 321 -7.84 21.80 -26.75
C ASP A 321 -8.04 20.81 -25.58
N LEU A 322 -7.18 19.81 -25.50
CA LEU A 322 -7.21 18.78 -24.45
C LEU A 322 -6.75 19.30 -23.10
N ASP A 323 -6.38 20.57 -22.97
CA ASP A 323 -6.12 21.18 -21.66
C ASP A 323 -7.41 21.73 -20.99
N SER A 324 -8.58 21.53 -21.60
CA SER A 324 -9.90 21.78 -20.98
C SER A 324 -10.47 20.50 -20.35
N ILE A 325 -10.89 20.58 -19.08
CA ILE A 325 -11.56 19.47 -18.38
C ILE A 325 -12.86 19.09 -19.11
N GLY A 326 -13.68 20.10 -19.43
CA GLY A 326 -14.91 19.89 -20.19
C GLY A 326 -14.65 19.24 -21.56
N ARG A 327 -13.57 19.60 -22.26
CA ARG A 327 -13.21 18.96 -23.53
C ARG A 327 -12.85 17.48 -23.37
N ILE A 328 -12.02 17.15 -22.38
CA ILE A 328 -11.64 15.75 -22.12
C ILE A 328 -12.91 14.95 -21.80
N TYR A 329 -13.80 15.49 -20.97
CA TYR A 329 -15.03 14.78 -20.60
C TYR A 329 -16.03 14.67 -21.76
N GLN A 330 -16.14 15.69 -22.63
CA GLN A 330 -16.94 15.62 -23.84
C GLN A 330 -16.53 14.42 -24.72
N LEU A 331 -15.23 14.12 -24.81
CA LEU A 331 -14.72 12.99 -25.58
C LEU A 331 -15.11 11.64 -24.96
N ASN A 332 -15.36 11.54 -23.66
CA ASN A 332 -15.94 10.34 -23.06
C ASN A 332 -17.46 10.27 -23.26
N PHE A 333 -18.15 11.40 -23.11
CA PHE A 333 -19.61 11.46 -23.16
C PHE A 333 -20.19 11.37 -24.59
N LEU A 334 -19.84 12.33 -25.45
CA LEU A 334 -20.36 12.43 -26.83
C LEU A 334 -19.24 12.83 -27.80
N PRO A 335 -18.23 11.96 -28.04
CA PRO A 335 -17.05 12.29 -28.84
C PRO A 335 -17.36 12.78 -30.25
N ALA A 336 -18.45 12.31 -30.85
CA ALA A 336 -18.89 12.72 -32.19
C ALA A 336 -19.22 14.23 -32.31
N THR A 337 -19.46 14.92 -31.20
CA THR A 337 -19.77 16.35 -31.14
C THR A 337 -18.54 17.25 -31.10
N ALA A 338 -17.34 16.69 -30.88
CA ALA A 338 -16.14 17.46 -30.62
C ALA A 338 -15.59 18.16 -31.89
N ARG A 339 -15.45 19.49 -31.85
CA ARG A 339 -14.95 20.35 -32.93
C ARG A 339 -14.02 21.45 -32.37
N PRO A 340 -13.06 21.97 -33.17
CA PRO A 340 -12.25 23.14 -32.80
C PRO A 340 -13.12 24.37 -32.49
N GLY A 341 -12.68 25.20 -31.54
CA GLY A 341 -13.33 26.49 -31.23
C GLY A 341 -14.57 26.43 -30.32
N GLN A 342 -15.02 25.24 -29.90
CA GLN A 342 -16.11 25.13 -28.91
C GLN A 342 -15.61 25.52 -27.50
N GLY A 343 -16.38 26.35 -26.80
CA GLY A 343 -16.15 26.76 -25.41
C GLY A 343 -17.24 26.24 -24.45
N ALA A 344 -17.22 26.71 -23.21
CA ALA A 344 -18.09 26.21 -22.12
C ALA A 344 -19.58 26.20 -22.48
N GLU A 345 -20.10 27.26 -23.11
CA GLU A 345 -21.52 27.43 -23.51
C GLU A 345 -21.97 26.51 -24.66
N THR A 346 -21.10 25.64 -25.17
CA THR A 346 -21.46 24.79 -26.32
C THR A 346 -22.40 23.68 -25.86
N VAL A 347 -23.64 23.73 -26.35
CA VAL A 347 -24.66 22.69 -26.12
C VAL A 347 -24.28 21.39 -26.82
N LEU A 348 -24.16 20.32 -26.04
CA LEU A 348 -23.88 18.96 -26.50
C LEU A 348 -25.15 18.13 -26.61
N ALA A 349 -26.08 18.30 -25.66
CA ALA A 349 -27.38 17.63 -25.66
C ALA A 349 -28.45 18.55 -25.04
N GLN A 350 -29.70 18.42 -25.47
CA GLN A 350 -30.82 19.23 -24.99
C GLN A 350 -32.08 18.38 -24.91
N HIS A 351 -32.86 18.54 -23.83
CA HIS A 351 -34.14 17.87 -23.67
C HIS A 351 -35.09 18.16 -24.85
N GLY A 352 -35.55 17.11 -25.53
CA GLY A 352 -36.39 17.22 -26.73
C GLY A 352 -35.71 17.88 -27.94
N GLY A 353 -34.38 18.07 -27.91
CA GLY A 353 -33.61 18.78 -28.91
C GLY A 353 -32.44 17.97 -29.46
N VAL A 354 -31.34 18.67 -29.76
CA VAL A 354 -30.10 18.03 -30.25
C VAL A 354 -29.63 16.96 -29.26
N ASN A 355 -29.34 15.75 -29.78
CA ASN A 355 -28.96 14.60 -28.96
C ASN A 355 -29.89 14.34 -27.76
N GLY A 356 -31.20 14.58 -27.91
CA GLY A 356 -32.17 14.52 -26.80
C GLY A 356 -32.16 13.21 -26.00
N GLN A 357 -32.02 12.06 -26.66
CA GLN A 357 -31.88 10.78 -25.95
C GLN A 357 -30.64 10.73 -25.03
N ALA A 358 -29.52 11.31 -25.48
CA ALA A 358 -28.32 11.38 -24.65
C ALA A 358 -28.51 12.30 -23.44
N TYR A 359 -29.31 13.36 -23.57
CA TYR A 359 -29.75 14.18 -22.43
C TYR A 359 -30.60 13.34 -21.48
N ASP A 360 -31.63 12.66 -21.98
CA ASP A 360 -32.56 11.87 -21.17
C ASP A 360 -31.84 10.77 -20.37
N ASP A 361 -30.88 10.09 -21.00
CA ASP A 361 -30.07 9.04 -20.38
C ASP A 361 -29.06 9.59 -19.36
N ASN A 362 -28.68 10.88 -19.46
CA ASN A 362 -27.59 11.49 -18.69
C ASN A 362 -27.96 12.82 -18.04
N LYS A 363 -29.23 13.00 -17.65
CA LYS A 363 -29.74 14.23 -17.02
C LYS A 363 -28.90 14.72 -15.84
N ILE A 364 -28.21 13.82 -15.13
CA ILE A 364 -27.33 14.18 -14.00
C ILE A 364 -26.14 15.08 -14.40
N LEU A 365 -25.81 15.11 -15.70
CA LEU A 365 -24.74 15.94 -16.25
C LEU A 365 -25.17 17.40 -16.41
N ASP A 366 -26.47 17.69 -16.59
CA ASP A 366 -27.02 19.05 -16.59
C ASP A 366 -26.88 19.65 -15.18
N SER A 367 -25.93 20.56 -15.01
CA SER A 367 -25.41 20.90 -13.68
C SER A 367 -26.18 22.03 -13.02
N ASP A 368 -26.85 22.87 -13.81
CA ASP A 368 -27.69 23.99 -13.39
C ASP A 368 -29.19 23.77 -13.66
N ALA A 369 -29.55 22.64 -14.29
CA ALA A 369 -30.90 22.20 -14.58
C ALA A 369 -31.66 23.11 -15.56
N ASP A 370 -30.95 23.69 -16.54
CA ASP A 370 -31.54 24.57 -17.55
C ASP A 370 -32.16 23.82 -18.76
N GLY A 371 -32.01 22.48 -18.80
CA GLY A 371 -32.52 21.64 -19.88
C GLY A 371 -31.50 21.36 -20.98
N THR A 372 -30.25 21.78 -20.81
CA THR A 372 -29.12 21.53 -21.71
C THR A 372 -27.94 20.91 -20.98
N ILE A 373 -27.12 20.15 -21.70
CA ILE A 373 -25.81 19.69 -21.25
C ILE A 373 -24.79 20.38 -22.12
N THR A 374 -24.01 21.27 -21.52
CA THR A 374 -22.93 22.01 -22.19
C THR A 374 -21.56 21.41 -21.88
N ILE A 375 -20.50 21.91 -22.53
CA ILE A 375 -19.12 21.58 -22.15
C ILE A 375 -18.82 22.07 -20.72
N GLY A 376 -19.37 23.23 -20.33
CA GLY A 376 -19.23 23.79 -18.98
C GLY A 376 -19.85 22.91 -17.90
N ASP A 377 -21.02 22.34 -18.17
CA ASP A 377 -21.68 21.39 -17.27
C ASP A 377 -20.80 20.17 -16.97
N LEU A 378 -20.22 19.58 -18.01
CA LEU A 378 -19.30 18.46 -17.84
C LEU A 378 -18.11 18.84 -16.95
N GLU A 379 -17.54 20.02 -17.12
CA GLU A 379 -16.45 20.51 -16.27
C GLU A 379 -16.88 20.63 -14.80
N ILE A 380 -18.04 21.23 -14.53
CA ILE A 380 -18.61 21.34 -13.19
C ILE A 380 -18.81 19.94 -12.58
N VAL A 381 -19.38 19.01 -13.34
CA VAL A 381 -19.63 17.62 -12.90
C VAL A 381 -18.32 16.91 -12.56
N ALA A 382 -17.28 17.04 -13.40
CA ALA A 382 -15.99 16.41 -13.15
C ALA A 382 -15.33 16.93 -11.86
N LEU A 383 -15.50 18.22 -11.57
CA LEU A 383 -14.93 18.86 -10.38
C LEU A 383 -15.65 18.49 -9.08
N ARG A 384 -16.91 18.01 -9.11
CA ARG A 384 -17.72 17.68 -7.90
C ARG A 384 -16.99 16.75 -6.91
N GLN A 385 -16.15 15.85 -7.42
CA GLN A 385 -15.50 14.82 -6.61
C GLN A 385 -14.17 15.27 -5.97
N ARG A 386 -13.66 16.48 -6.26
CA ARG A 386 -12.35 16.95 -5.76
C ARG A 386 -12.26 17.10 -4.25
N ASN A 387 -13.37 17.32 -3.57
CA ASN A 387 -13.36 17.45 -2.11
C ASN A 387 -13.26 16.11 -1.38
N LYS A 388 -13.39 14.97 -2.08
CA LYS A 388 -13.33 13.65 -1.45
C LYS A 388 -11.91 13.32 -0.97
N PRO A 389 -11.76 12.63 0.17
CA PRO A 389 -10.46 12.27 0.72
C PRO A 389 -9.53 11.55 -0.26
N ARG A 390 -10.05 10.59 -1.04
CA ARG A 390 -9.26 9.86 -2.06
C ARG A 390 -8.68 10.80 -3.12
N TRP A 391 -9.44 11.81 -3.57
CA TRP A 391 -8.93 12.77 -4.55
C TRP A 391 -7.78 13.60 -3.97
N LYS A 392 -7.91 14.08 -2.74
CA LYS A 392 -6.83 14.84 -2.08
C LYS A 392 -5.53 14.05 -2.02
N GLU A 393 -5.63 12.75 -1.75
CA GLU A 393 -4.47 11.85 -1.77
C GLU A 393 -3.91 11.66 -3.19
N ILE A 394 -4.75 11.44 -4.21
CA ILE A 394 -4.33 11.40 -5.63
C ILE A 394 -3.59 12.69 -6.03
N GLU A 395 -4.16 13.84 -5.69
CA GLU A 395 -3.63 15.16 -6.04
C GLU A 395 -2.27 15.42 -5.36
N SER A 396 -2.07 14.94 -4.13
CA SER A 396 -0.78 15.05 -3.43
C SER A 396 0.35 14.19 -4.01
N ARG A 397 0.01 13.13 -4.74
CA ARG A 397 0.97 12.17 -5.34
C ARG A 397 1.30 12.48 -6.80
N LEU A 398 0.55 13.40 -7.41
CA LEU A 398 0.76 13.87 -8.78
C LEU A 398 1.83 14.95 -8.85
#